data_AF-A0A1Q5TD48-F1
#
_entry.id   AF-A0A1Q5TD48-F1
#
_cell.length_a   1.000
_cell.length_b   1.000
_cell.length_c   1.000
_cell.angle_alpha   90.00
_cell.angle_beta   90.00
_cell.angle_gamma   90.00
#
_symmetry.space_group_name_H-M   'P 1'
#
loop_
_entity.id
_entity.type
_entity.pdbx_description
1 polymer ?
#
loop_
_entity_poly.entity_id
_entity_poly.type
_entity_poly.pdbx_seq_one_letter_code
_entity_poly.pdbx_strand_id
1 'polypeptide(L)'
;MKKKEIKYILSKNTYVGFLGRKCVFSIGNRQEVFNNEEEYIPILKASVIWKEANTIESVVGELVKDGLTLEKSVSATNYLIEKHHVVYDDPIKLDRYSRHYLYYGGWSYNPNDVQEKISSSHVIVLGCGGIGNHIAINLATAGVGELTLVDDDLIELSNLTRCSTFEES
;
A
#
# COMPACT_ATOMS: atom_id res chain seq x y z
N MET A 1 -23.85 7.14 -12.10
CA MET A 1 -23.25 6.09 -11.25
C MET A 1 -23.24 6.60 -9.81
N LYS A 2 -23.79 5.85 -8.85
CA LYS A 2 -23.65 6.21 -7.42
C LYS A 2 -22.16 6.05 -7.05
N LYS A 3 -21.54 7.07 -6.45
CA LYS A 3 -20.18 6.96 -5.90
C LYS A 3 -20.18 5.81 -4.90
N LYS A 4 -19.39 4.76 -5.16
CA LYS A 4 -19.19 3.67 -4.21
C LYS A 4 -18.60 4.30 -2.95
N GLU A 5 -19.24 4.07 -1.80
CA GLU A 5 -18.79 4.60 -0.53
C GLU A 5 -17.48 3.91 -0.15
N ILE A 6 -16.40 4.68 0.01
CA ILE A 6 -15.07 4.14 0.28
C ILE A 6 -15.01 3.72 1.75
N LYS A 7 -14.71 2.45 1.98
CA LYS A 7 -14.53 1.89 3.32
C LYS A 7 -13.07 1.53 3.57
N TYR A 8 -12.67 1.68 4.81
CA TYR A 8 -11.36 1.34 5.31
C TYR A 8 -11.48 0.27 6.39
N ILE A 9 -10.44 -0.53 6.53
CA ILE A 9 -10.29 -1.55 7.56
C ILE A 9 -8.88 -1.45 8.15
N LEU A 10 -8.73 -1.83 9.41
CA LEU A 10 -7.45 -1.86 10.09
C LEU A 10 -6.51 -2.84 9.37
N SER A 11 -5.31 -2.38 9.07
CA SER A 11 -4.28 -3.20 8.44
C SER A 11 -3.97 -4.42 9.30
N LYS A 12 -3.87 -5.59 8.66
CA LYS A 12 -3.43 -6.84 9.33
C LYS A 12 -2.00 -6.76 9.86
N ASN A 13 -1.22 -5.78 9.39
CA ASN A 13 0.15 -5.53 9.83
C ASN A 13 0.24 -4.50 10.98
N THR A 14 -0.89 -3.98 11.46
CA THR A 14 -0.93 -3.10 12.63
C THR A 14 -0.89 -3.94 13.90
N TYR A 15 0.14 -3.71 14.72
CA TYR A 15 0.27 -4.31 16.05
C TYR A 15 0.25 -3.24 17.11
N VAL A 16 -0.52 -3.48 18.16
CA VAL A 16 -0.60 -2.63 19.34
C VAL A 16 -0.13 -3.40 20.55
N GLY A 17 0.84 -2.86 21.27
CA GLY A 17 1.39 -3.43 22.49
C GLY A 17 1.43 -2.42 23.62
N PHE A 18 1.62 -2.91 24.85
CA PHE A 18 1.80 -2.07 26.02
C PHE A 18 3.11 -2.40 26.71
N LEU A 19 3.87 -1.36 27.07
CA LEU A 19 5.10 -1.46 27.84
C LEU A 19 4.96 -0.59 29.10
N GLY A 20 4.51 -1.20 30.19
CA GLY A 20 4.09 -0.46 31.38
C GLY A 20 2.89 0.44 31.06
N ARG A 21 3.04 1.76 31.25
CA ARG A 21 2.00 2.76 30.93
C ARG A 21 2.09 3.32 29.50
N LYS A 22 3.04 2.83 28.71
CA LYS A 22 3.23 3.28 27.32
C LYS A 22 2.45 2.38 26.37
N CYS A 23 1.78 2.98 25.40
CA CYS A 23 1.18 2.26 24.29
C CYS A 23 2.13 2.33 23.09
N VAL A 24 2.36 1.21 22.43
CA VAL A 24 3.17 1.11 21.23
C VAL A 24 2.27 0.73 20.07
N PHE A 25 2.11 1.63 19.12
CA PHE A 25 1.49 1.33 17.82
C PHE A 25 2.61 1.03 16.82
N SER A 26 2.46 -0.05 16.07
CA SER A 26 3.49 -0.47 15.12
C SER A 26 2.88 -1.00 13.84
N ILE A 27 3.59 -0.79 12.73
CA ILE A 27 3.24 -1.32 11.42
C ILE A 27 4.53 -1.61 10.63
N GLY A 28 4.72 -2.87 10.27
CA GLY A 28 5.98 -3.33 9.67
C GLY A 28 7.17 -3.05 10.61
N ASN A 29 8.13 -2.26 10.14
CA ASN A 29 9.31 -1.85 10.91
C ASN A 29 9.15 -0.51 11.66
N ARG A 30 8.02 0.18 11.49
CA ARG A 30 7.74 1.46 12.16
C ARG A 30 7.07 1.23 13.50
N GLN A 31 7.54 1.95 14.52
CA GLN A 31 6.99 1.91 15.86
C GLN A 31 6.84 3.33 16.38
N GLU A 32 5.68 3.60 16.98
CA GLU A 32 5.37 4.86 17.63
C GLU A 32 4.96 4.58 19.07
N VAL A 33 5.59 5.31 20.00
CA VAL A 33 5.43 5.09 21.43
C VAL A 33 4.71 6.28 22.03
N PHE A 34 3.50 6.03 22.51
CA PHE A 34 2.67 6.99 23.21
C PHE A 34 2.89 6.88 24.71
N ASN A 35 3.13 8.03 25.34
CA ASN A 35 3.35 8.11 26.79
C ASN A 35 2.13 8.64 27.56
N ASN A 36 1.12 9.16 26.86
CA ASN A 36 -0.08 9.77 27.45
C ASN A 36 -1.35 9.05 26.97
N GLU A 37 -2.18 8.63 27.92
CA GLU A 37 -3.47 7.97 27.64
C GLU A 37 -4.43 8.86 26.88
N GLU A 38 -4.41 10.17 27.12
CA GLU A 38 -5.26 11.11 26.38
C GLU A 38 -4.96 11.15 24.88
N GLU A 39 -3.75 10.77 24.49
CA GLU A 39 -3.28 10.75 23.12
C GLU A 39 -3.60 9.39 22.45
N TYR A 40 -3.27 8.28 23.11
CA TYR A 40 -3.42 6.96 22.49
C TYR A 40 -4.83 6.36 22.64
N ILE A 41 -5.62 6.74 23.65
CA ILE A 41 -6.97 6.17 23.82
C ILE A 41 -7.88 6.46 22.61
N PRO A 42 -7.95 7.71 22.09
CA PRO A 42 -8.70 7.99 20.87
C PRO A 42 -8.27 7.14 19.67
N ILE A 43 -6.96 7.00 19.46
CA ILE A 43 -6.38 6.19 18.38
C ILE A 43 -6.74 4.71 18.57
N LEU A 44 -6.65 4.20 19.79
CA LEU A 44 -7.00 2.83 20.13
C LEU A 44 -8.48 2.55 19.88
N LYS A 45 -9.38 3.44 20.32
CA LYS A 45 -10.82 3.32 20.07
C LYS A 45 -11.13 3.31 18.57
N ALA A 46 -10.53 4.24 17.82
CA ALA A 46 -10.68 4.29 16.36
C ALA A 46 -10.20 2.98 15.70
N SER A 47 -9.06 2.45 16.14
CA SER A 47 -8.50 1.20 15.61
C SER A 47 -9.40 -0.01 15.87
N VAL A 48 -10.13 -0.03 16.99
CA VAL A 48 -11.08 -1.10 17.33
C VAL A 48 -12.30 -1.05 16.41
N ILE A 49 -12.86 0.13 16.15
CA ILE A 49 -14.00 0.29 15.25
C ILE A 49 -13.62 -0.17 13.83
N TRP A 50 -12.42 0.19 13.36
CA TRP A 50 -11.91 -0.23 12.06
C TRP A 50 -11.45 -1.69 12.00
N LYS A 51 -11.62 -2.52 13.04
CA LYS A 51 -11.49 -3.98 12.86
C LYS A 51 -12.49 -4.50 11.82
N GLU A 52 -13.62 -3.82 11.67
CA GLU A 52 -14.59 -4.03 10.60
C GLU A 52 -14.57 -2.85 9.62
N ALA A 53 -14.91 -3.13 8.35
CA ALA A 53 -14.85 -2.14 7.30
C ALA A 53 -15.84 -0.98 7.50
N ASN A 54 -15.32 0.25 7.63
CA ASN A 54 -16.09 1.45 7.95
C ASN A 54 -15.60 2.69 7.18
N THR A 55 -16.49 3.67 7.00
CA THR A 55 -16.15 4.99 6.45
C THR A 55 -15.53 5.88 7.52
N ILE A 56 -14.77 6.90 7.11
CA ILE A 56 -14.16 7.86 8.04
C ILE A 56 -15.26 8.57 8.85
N GLU A 57 -16.32 9.00 8.19
CA GLU A 57 -17.44 9.72 8.79
C GLU A 57 -18.16 8.87 9.84
N SER A 58 -18.34 7.57 9.57
CA SER A 58 -18.96 6.64 10.51
C SER A 58 -18.10 6.46 11.76
N VAL A 59 -16.78 6.25 11.60
CA VAL A 59 -15.86 6.08 12.73
C VAL A 59 -15.79 7.35 13.58
N VAL A 60 -15.65 8.54 12.96
CA VAL A 60 -15.67 9.81 13.69
C VAL A 60 -16.99 9.97 14.45
N GLY A 61 -18.13 9.66 13.82
CA GLY A 61 -19.44 9.74 14.45
C GLY A 61 -19.59 8.80 15.65
N GLU A 62 -19.03 7.60 15.57
CA GLU A 62 -19.05 6.62 16.66
C GLU A 62 -18.15 7.02 17.83
N LEU A 63 -16.96 7.56 17.56
CA LEU A 63 -16.07 8.10 18.59
C LEU A 63 -16.70 9.27 19.36
N VAL A 64 -17.40 10.16 18.65
CA VAL A 64 -18.14 11.27 19.28
C VAL A 64 -19.28 10.75 20.16
N LYS A 65 -20.02 9.73 19.70
CA LYS A 65 -21.05 9.07 20.53
C LYS A 65 -20.47 8.41 21.78
N ASP A 66 -19.24 7.92 21.70
CA ASP A 66 -18.49 7.33 22.81
C ASP A 66 -17.79 8.39 23.71
N GLY A 67 -18.20 9.66 23.60
CA GLY A 67 -17.83 10.74 24.50
C GLY A 67 -16.56 11.50 24.14
N LEU A 68 -15.95 11.24 22.98
CA LEU A 68 -14.81 12.03 22.50
C LEU A 68 -15.27 13.35 21.88
N THR A 69 -14.42 14.38 21.96
CA THR A 69 -14.63 15.59 21.19
C THR A 69 -14.47 15.31 19.70
N LEU A 70 -15.12 16.11 18.85
CA LEU A 70 -14.98 16.00 17.40
C LEU A 70 -13.52 16.15 16.96
N GLU A 71 -12.79 17.09 17.57
CA GLU A 71 -11.37 17.33 17.30
C GLU A 71 -10.50 16.09 17.59
N LYS A 72 -10.65 15.48 18.79
CA LYS A 72 -9.90 14.26 19.14
C LYS A 72 -10.29 13.09 18.24
N SER A 73 -11.55 13.00 17.85
CA SER A 73 -12.05 11.93 16.96
C SER A 73 -11.43 12.05 15.56
N VAL A 74 -11.46 13.25 14.97
CA VAL A 74 -10.85 13.52 13.66
C VAL A 74 -9.34 13.32 13.70
N SER A 75 -8.67 13.84 14.73
CA SER A 75 -7.22 13.68 14.90
C SER A 75 -6.80 12.22 14.99
N ALA A 76 -7.52 11.41 15.78
CA ALA A 76 -7.26 9.97 15.90
C ALA A 76 -7.46 9.23 14.57
N THR A 77 -8.52 9.55 13.82
CA THR A 77 -8.76 8.93 12.51
C THR A 77 -7.70 9.34 11.49
N ASN A 78 -7.30 10.61 11.46
CA ASN A 78 -6.26 11.11 10.56
C ASN A 78 -4.91 10.47 10.88
N TYR A 79 -4.57 10.33 12.16
CA TYR A 79 -3.36 9.63 12.57
C TYR A 79 -3.29 8.22 11.98
N LEU A 80 -4.35 7.42 12.11
CA LEU A 80 -4.35 6.05 11.59
C LEU A 80 -4.24 6.01 10.06
N ILE A 81 -4.82 6.99 9.35
CA ILE A 81 -4.73 7.11 7.90
C ILE A 81 -3.32 7.51 7.47
N GLU A 82 -2.79 8.61 8.02
CA GLU A 82 -1.47 9.16 7.70
C GLU A 82 -0.33 8.19 8.04
N LYS A 83 -0.49 7.42 9.10
CA LYS A 83 0.50 6.40 9.49
C LYS A 83 0.32 5.07 8.77
N HIS A 84 -0.70 4.95 7.92
CA HIS A 84 -1.02 3.76 7.13
C HIS A 84 -1.52 2.56 7.96
N HIS A 85 -2.06 2.82 9.16
CA HIS A 85 -2.64 1.77 10.01
C HIS A 85 -3.99 1.26 9.48
N VAL A 86 -4.66 2.02 8.63
CA VAL A 86 -5.87 1.60 7.92
C VAL A 86 -5.62 1.51 6.41
N VAL A 87 -6.31 0.57 5.78
CA VAL A 87 -6.21 0.26 4.35
C VAL A 87 -7.60 0.18 3.74
N TYR A 88 -7.70 0.27 2.42
CA TYR A 88 -8.97 0.10 1.72
C TYR A 88 -9.54 -1.31 1.94
N ASP A 89 -10.85 -1.41 2.20
CA ASP A 89 -11.60 -2.69 2.22
C ASP A 89 -11.97 -3.15 0.80
N ASP A 90 -11.14 -2.85 -0.19
CA ASP A 90 -11.40 -3.38 -1.53
C ASP A 90 -10.87 -4.82 -1.61
N PRO A 91 -11.67 -5.76 -2.16
CA PRO A 91 -11.22 -7.13 -2.29
C PRO A 91 -9.97 -7.17 -3.16
N ILE A 92 -8.91 -7.76 -2.60
CA ILE A 92 -7.70 -8.04 -3.36
C ILE A 92 -8.06 -9.05 -4.45
N LYS A 93 -7.86 -8.68 -5.71
CA LYS A 93 -8.01 -9.61 -6.82
C LYS A 93 -6.99 -10.73 -6.66
N LEU A 94 -7.46 -11.97 -6.67
CA LEU A 94 -6.61 -13.16 -6.62
C LEU A 94 -6.16 -13.51 -8.05
N ASP A 95 -5.27 -12.67 -8.59
CA ASP A 95 -4.67 -12.86 -9.90
C ASP A 95 -3.13 -12.95 -9.80
N ARG A 96 -2.44 -12.91 -10.94
CA ARG A 96 -0.97 -12.97 -11.03
C ARG A 96 -0.26 -11.84 -10.28
N TYR A 97 -0.92 -10.73 -9.99
CA TYR A 97 -0.41 -9.57 -9.26
C TYR A 97 -0.80 -9.58 -7.77
N SER A 98 -1.38 -10.67 -7.27
CA SER A 98 -1.80 -10.83 -5.87
C SER A 98 -0.76 -10.40 -4.83
N ARG A 99 0.54 -10.65 -5.07
CA ARG A 99 1.63 -10.21 -4.19
C ARG A 99 1.91 -8.71 -4.29
N HIS A 100 1.76 -8.11 -5.47
CA HIS A 100 1.86 -6.66 -5.64
C HIS A 100 0.70 -5.94 -4.94
N TYR A 101 -0.52 -6.49 -4.98
CA TYR A 101 -1.64 -5.89 -4.26
C TYR A 101 -1.41 -5.81 -2.75
N LEU A 102 -0.82 -6.85 -2.16
CA LEU A 102 -0.44 -6.84 -0.73
C LEU A 102 0.58 -5.73 -0.44
N TYR A 103 1.55 -5.53 -1.33
CA TYR A 103 2.53 -4.45 -1.20
C TYR A 103 1.85 -3.08 -1.28
N TYR A 104 1.02 -2.81 -2.29
CA TYR A 104 0.31 -1.53 -2.44
C TYR A 104 -0.63 -1.25 -1.27
N GLY A 105 -1.36 -2.27 -0.81
CA GLY A 105 -2.22 -2.18 0.36
C GLY A 105 -1.44 -1.89 1.65
N GLY A 106 -0.23 -2.43 1.79
CA GLY A 106 0.67 -2.12 2.91
C GLY A 106 1.08 -0.65 3.00
N TRP A 107 1.00 0.09 1.89
CA TRP A 107 1.23 1.53 1.81
C TRP A 107 -0.07 2.36 1.84
N SER A 108 -1.20 1.74 2.20
CA SER A 108 -2.55 2.31 2.16
C SER A 108 -2.97 2.91 0.83
N TYR A 109 -2.41 2.46 -0.29
CA TYR A 109 -3.01 2.71 -1.60
C TYR A 109 -4.17 1.75 -1.83
N ASN A 110 -5.15 2.13 -2.65
CA ASN A 110 -6.09 1.16 -3.18
C ASN A 110 -5.34 0.26 -4.17
N PRO A 111 -5.15 -1.04 -3.88
CA PRO A 111 -4.33 -1.89 -4.73
C PRO A 111 -4.87 -2.03 -6.16
N ASN A 112 -6.19 -2.01 -6.31
CA ASN A 112 -6.84 -2.12 -7.61
C ASN A 112 -6.56 -0.89 -8.47
N ASP A 113 -6.72 0.31 -7.91
CA ASP A 113 -6.45 1.57 -8.60
C ASP A 113 -4.98 1.68 -9.02
N VAL A 114 -4.06 1.18 -8.18
CA VAL A 114 -2.62 1.18 -8.51
C VAL A 114 -2.34 0.26 -9.69
N GLN A 115 -2.82 -0.98 -9.65
CA GLN A 115 -2.57 -1.92 -10.75
C GLN A 115 -3.28 -1.50 -12.03
N GLU A 116 -4.47 -0.89 -11.95
CA GLU A 116 -5.16 -0.33 -13.10
C GLU A 116 -4.30 0.73 -13.77
N LYS A 117 -3.75 1.69 -12.99
CA LYS A 117 -2.83 2.72 -13.51
C LYS A 117 -1.57 2.13 -14.16
N ILE A 118 -0.98 1.10 -13.54
CA ILE A 118 0.20 0.41 -14.10
C ILE A 118 -0.19 -0.26 -15.43
N SER A 119 -1.30 -1.00 -15.47
CA SER A 119 -1.78 -1.69 -16.67
C SER A 119 -2.22 -0.77 -17.79
N SER A 120 -2.63 0.47 -17.49
CA SER A 120 -2.95 1.48 -18.49
C SER A 120 -1.73 2.30 -18.93
N SER A 121 -0.56 2.07 -18.34
CA SER A 121 0.64 2.85 -18.64
C SER A 121 1.40 2.30 -19.85
N HIS A 122 2.07 3.23 -20.54
CA HIS A 122 3.00 2.94 -21.61
C HIS A 122 4.39 3.47 -21.23
N VAL A 123 5.42 2.62 -21.35
CA VAL A 123 6.80 2.98 -21.00
C VAL A 123 7.75 2.68 -22.17
N ILE A 124 8.62 3.64 -22.50
CA ILE A 124 9.69 3.47 -23.48
C ILE A 124 11.00 3.20 -22.74
N VAL A 125 11.68 2.11 -23.09
CA VAL A 125 13.02 1.77 -22.61
C VAL A 125 14.03 2.05 -23.72
N LEU A 126 14.85 3.08 -23.52
CA LEU A 126 15.92 3.46 -24.44
C LEU A 126 17.23 2.77 -24.02
N GLY A 127 17.71 1.86 -24.85
CA GLY A 127 18.81 0.94 -24.53
C GLY A 127 18.31 -0.31 -23.80
N CYS A 128 18.58 -1.47 -24.39
CA CYS A 128 18.16 -2.82 -24.00
C CYS A 128 19.34 -3.75 -23.66
N GLY A 129 20.55 -3.19 -23.47
CA GLY A 129 21.64 -3.87 -22.77
C GLY A 129 21.32 -4.17 -21.30
N GLY A 130 22.30 -4.58 -20.50
CA GLY A 130 22.04 -5.18 -19.16
C GLY A 130 21.06 -4.42 -18.25
N ILE A 131 21.14 -3.09 -18.16
CA ILE A 131 20.21 -2.31 -17.33
C ILE A 131 18.80 -2.32 -17.95
N GLY A 132 18.69 -2.00 -19.24
CA GLY A 132 17.41 -1.98 -19.96
C GLY A 132 16.72 -3.33 -19.95
N ASN A 133 17.51 -4.42 -20.08
CA ASN A 133 17.05 -5.78 -19.98
C ASN A 133 16.36 -6.06 -18.63
N HIS A 134 17.02 -5.76 -17.51
CA HIS A 134 16.43 -5.93 -16.19
C HIS A 134 15.21 -5.03 -15.95
N ILE A 135 15.25 -3.77 -16.41
CA ILE A 135 14.11 -2.85 -16.27
C ILE A 135 12.91 -3.36 -17.06
N ALA A 136 13.10 -3.81 -18.30
CA ALA A 136 12.03 -4.32 -19.15
C ALA A 136 11.33 -5.54 -18.51
N ILE A 137 12.09 -6.49 -17.95
CA ILE A 137 11.52 -7.64 -17.22
C ILE A 137 10.70 -7.17 -16.03
N ASN A 138 11.23 -6.25 -15.22
CA ASN A 138 10.54 -5.78 -14.03
C ASN A 138 9.24 -5.03 -14.38
N LEU A 139 9.25 -4.19 -15.42
CA LEU A 139 8.06 -3.49 -15.88
C LEU A 139 7.00 -4.45 -16.45
N ALA A 140 7.42 -5.42 -17.27
CA ALA A 140 6.53 -6.43 -17.84
C ALA A 140 5.88 -7.29 -16.74
N THR A 141 6.66 -7.74 -15.76
CA THR A 141 6.17 -8.57 -14.65
C THR A 141 5.37 -7.77 -13.62
N ALA A 142 5.63 -6.46 -13.46
CA ALA A 142 4.77 -5.53 -12.71
C ALA A 142 3.41 -5.29 -13.39
N GLY A 143 3.30 -5.59 -14.68
CA GLY A 143 2.06 -5.49 -15.44
C GLY A 143 1.85 -4.16 -16.15
N VAL A 144 2.93 -3.49 -16.57
CA VAL A 144 2.84 -2.34 -17.49
C VAL A 144 2.14 -2.79 -18.77
N GLY A 145 1.19 -1.99 -19.24
CA GLY A 145 0.32 -2.35 -20.38
C GLY A 145 1.08 -2.44 -21.70
N GLU A 146 1.97 -1.48 -21.95
CA GLU A 146 2.71 -1.40 -23.21
C GLU A 146 4.17 -1.00 -22.96
N LEU A 147 5.10 -1.74 -23.55
CA LEU A 147 6.53 -1.45 -23.53
C LEU A 147 7.06 -1.25 -24.95
N THR A 148 7.67 -0.11 -25.21
CA THR A 148 8.50 0.08 -26.41
C THR A 148 9.96 -0.05 -26.04
N LEU A 149 10.65 -1.00 -26.67
CA LEU A 149 12.07 -1.23 -26.50
C LEU A 149 12.80 -0.64 -27.70
N VAL A 150 13.80 0.22 -27.45
CA VAL A 150 14.60 0.86 -28.49
C VAL A 150 16.06 0.52 -28.26
N ASP A 151 16.65 -0.22 -29.19
CA ASP A 151 18.07 -0.55 -29.23
C ASP A 151 18.47 -0.82 -30.69
N ASP A 152 19.72 -0.52 -31.05
CA ASP A 152 20.29 -0.73 -32.39
C ASP A 152 21.40 -1.79 -32.37
N ASP A 153 21.73 -2.34 -31.19
CA ASP A 153 22.78 -3.33 -31.03
C ASP A 153 22.30 -4.76 -31.38
N LEU A 154 23.21 -5.58 -31.87
CA LEU A 154 23.02 -7.04 -32.01
C LEU A 154 23.46 -7.76 -30.74
N ILE A 155 22.84 -8.91 -30.46
CA ILE A 155 23.20 -9.73 -29.30
C ILE A 155 24.56 -10.41 -29.56
N GLU A 156 25.49 -10.21 -28.63
CA GLU A 156 26.79 -10.87 -28.59
C GLU A 156 26.91 -11.84 -27.40
N LEU A 157 27.77 -12.86 -27.52
CA LEU A 157 28.02 -13.84 -26.46
C LEU A 157 28.39 -13.19 -25.11
N SER A 158 29.14 -12.09 -25.13
CA SER A 158 29.53 -11.34 -23.93
C SER A 158 28.32 -10.78 -23.15
N ASN A 159 27.20 -10.53 -23.84
CA ASN A 159 25.99 -9.94 -23.24
C ASN A 159 25.25 -10.93 -22.35
N LEU A 160 25.39 -12.25 -22.56
CA LEU A 160 24.68 -13.29 -21.79
C LEU A 160 24.99 -13.23 -20.29
N THR A 161 26.13 -12.67 -19.90
CA THR A 161 26.52 -12.49 -18.49
C THR A 161 25.72 -11.40 -17.74
N ARG A 162 25.07 -10.49 -18.48
CA ARG A 162 24.41 -9.29 -17.92
C ARG A 162 22.98 -9.05 -18.41
N CYS A 163 22.54 -9.75 -19.47
CA CYS A 163 21.21 -9.64 -20.04
C CYS A 163 20.48 -10.98 -19.87
N SER A 164 19.68 -11.11 -18.82
CA SER A 164 19.08 -12.39 -18.42
C SER A 164 18.00 -12.92 -19.37
N THR A 165 17.48 -12.11 -20.31
CA THR A 165 16.51 -12.61 -21.32
C THR A 165 17.15 -13.09 -22.62
N PHE A 166 18.48 -13.00 -22.76
CA PHE A 166 19.16 -13.46 -23.97
C PHE A 166 19.60 -14.90 -23.78
N GLU A 167 19.46 -15.72 -24.81
CA GLU A 167 19.74 -17.15 -24.79
C GLU A 167 20.70 -17.53 -25.93
N GLU A 168 21.40 -18.65 -25.78
CA GLU A 168 22.18 -19.26 -26.85
C GLU A 168 21.24 -19.93 -27.86
N SER A 169 21.52 -19.80 -29.16
CA SER A 169 20.74 -20.40 -30.25
C SER A 169 21.07 -21.86 -30.48
#